data_AF-A0A2M7FC86-F1
#
_entry.id   AF-A0A2M7FC86-F1
#
_cell.length_a   1.000
_cell.length_b   1.000
_cell.length_c   1.000
_cell.angle_alpha   90.00
_cell.angle_beta   90.00
_cell.angle_gamma   90.00
#
_symmetry.space_group_name_H-M   'P 1'
#
loop_
_entity.id
_entity.type
_entity.pdbx_description
1 polymer ?
#
loop_
_entity_poly.entity_id
_entity_poly.type
_entity_poly.pdbx_seq_one_letter_code
_entity_poly.pdbx_strand_id
1 'polypeptide(L)' 'FTTKEVGQGSGLGLSVSYGIIENFKGRIEVESTAGKGSVFRVFLPITQSQR' A
#
# COMPACT_ATOMS: atom_id res chain seq x y z
N PHE A 1 -8.68 -5.26 1.53
CA PHE A 1 -10.04 -4.81 1.83
C PHE A 1 -10.69 -4.44 0.51
N THR A 2 -11.74 -5.14 0.09
CA THR A 2 -12.48 -4.85 -1.13
C THR A 2 -13.93 -4.67 -0.75
N THR A 3 -14.68 -3.82 -1.47
CA THR A 3 -16.14 -3.75 -1.36
C THR A 3 -16.83 -4.89 -2.11
N LYS A 4 -16.07 -5.73 -2.81
CA LYS A 4 -16.57 -6.91 -3.51
C LYS A 4 -16.81 -8.05 -2.52
N GLU A 5 -17.75 -8.92 -2.87
CA GLU A 5 -18.09 -10.10 -2.07
C GLU A 5 -16.89 -11.05 -1.88
N VAL A 6 -17.02 -11.94 -0.90
CA VAL A 6 -16.03 -12.99 -0.63
C VAL A 6 -15.81 -13.82 -1.89
N GLY A 7 -14.55 -13.93 -2.33
CA GLY A 7 -14.17 -14.62 -3.58
C GLY A 7 -14.15 -13.74 -4.83
N GLN A 8 -14.70 -12.51 -4.79
CA GLN A 8 -14.71 -11.57 -5.93
C GLN A 8 -13.54 -10.58 -5.90
N GLY A 9 -12.88 -10.44 -4.75
CA GLY A 9 -11.61 -9.73 -4.63
C GLY A 9 -10.44 -10.68 -4.76
N SER A 10 -9.52 -10.40 -5.68
CA SER A 10 -8.26 -11.16 -5.79
C SER A 10 -7.31 -10.93 -4.61
N GLY A 11 -7.57 -9.92 -3.77
CA GLY A 11 -6.70 -9.57 -2.64
C GLY A 11 -5.36 -8.94 -3.04
N LEU A 12 -5.11 -8.76 -4.34
CA LEU A 12 -3.80 -8.36 -4.86
C LEU A 12 -3.49 -6.86 -4.73
N GLY A 13 -4.47 -6.01 -4.41
CA GLY A 13 -4.28 -4.55 -4.44
C GLY A 13 -3.12 -4.09 -3.54
N LEU A 14 -3.08 -4.55 -2.29
CA LEU A 14 -2.03 -4.13 -1.36
C LEU A 14 -0.66 -4.74 -1.70
N SER A 15 -0.60 -5.98 -2.19
CA SER A 15 0.67 -6.59 -2.60
C SER A 15 1.26 -5.90 -3.83
N VAL A 16 0.42 -5.52 -4.79
CA VAL A 16 0.83 -4.72 -5.96
C VAL A 16 1.32 -3.35 -5.51
N SER A 17 0.58 -2.65 -4.65
CA SER A 17 1.00 -1.36 -4.11
C SER A 17 2.33 -1.45 -3.36
N TYR A 18 2.52 -2.49 -2.53
CA TYR A 18 3.76 -2.72 -1.81
C TYR A 18 4.95 -2.87 -2.77
N GLY A 19 4.83 -3.73 -3.80
CA GLY A 19 5.89 -3.94 -4.78
C GLY A 19 6.24 -2.67 -5.57
N ILE A 20 5.23 -1.86 -5.93
CA ILE A 20 5.47 -0.55 -6.58
C ILE A 20 6.28 0.34 -5.64
N ILE A 21 5.85 0.50 -4.40
CA ILE A 21 6.51 1.40 -3.43
C ILE A 21 7.96 0.95 -3.18
N GLU A 22 8.21 -0.35 -3.02
CA GLU A 22 9.56 -0.92 -2.83
C GLU A 22 10.46 -0.70 -4.05
N ASN A 23 9.94 -0.88 -5.27
CA ASN A 23 10.68 -0.64 -6.50
C ASN A 23 11.14 0.82 -6.61
N PHE A 24 10.33 1.75 -6.12
CA PHE A 24 10.67 3.17 -6.07
C PHE A 24 11.55 3.56 -4.87
N LYS A 25 12.06 2.58 -4.10
CA LYS A 25 12.82 2.78 -2.85
C LYS A 25 12.05 3.58 -1.80
N GLY A 26 10.73 3.49 -1.87
CA GLY A 26 9.82 4.05 -0.90
C GLY A 26 9.51 3.10 0.25
N ARG A 27 8.63 3.55 1.14
CA ARG A 27 8.08 2.76 2.24
C ARG A 27 6.62 3.11 2.47
N ILE A 28 5.88 2.18 3.07
CA ILE A 28 4.49 2.35 3.46
C ILE A 28 4.32 2.14 4.97
N GLU A 29 3.57 3.02 5.61
CA GLU A 29 3.15 2.88 7.01
C GLU A 29 1.62 2.74 7.08
N VAL A 30 1.14 1.94 8.03
CA VAL A 30 -0.29 1.67 8.20
C VAL A 30 -0.69 1.91 9.65
N GLU A 31 -1.68 2.77 9.84
CA GLU A 31 -2.37 2.96 11.11
C GLU A 31 -3.85 2.60 10.90
N SER A 32 -4.38 1.69 11.71
CA SER A 32 -5.78 1.29 11.63
C SER A 32 -6.37 1.16 13.01
N THR A 33 -7.60 1.65 13.16
CA THR A 33 -8.39 1.43 14.37
C THR A 33 -9.78 0.97 13.95
N ALA A 34 -10.19 -0.19 14.46
CA ALA A 34 -11.51 -0.75 14.16
C ALA A 34 -12.63 0.28 14.43
N GLY A 35 -13.54 0.42 13.47
CA GLY A 35 -14.63 1.41 13.54
C GLY A 35 -14.23 2.87 13.31
N LYS A 36 -12.93 3.19 13.19
CA LYS A 36 -12.43 4.55 12.85
C LYS A 36 -11.79 4.66 11.47
N GLY A 37 -11.58 3.51 10.82
CA GLY A 37 -10.95 3.43 9.50
C GLY A 37 -9.46 3.15 9.56
N SER A 38 -8.79 3.35 8.43
CA SER A 38 -7.37 3.07 8.24
C SER A 38 -6.69 4.20 7.47
N VAL A 39 -5.46 4.50 7.82
CA VAL A 39 -4.57 5.46 7.17
C VAL A 39 -3.36 4.70 6.64
N PHE A 40 -3.08 4.89 5.35
CA PHE A 40 -1.90 4.37 4.68
C PHE A 40 -1.04 5.56 4.25
N ARG A 41 0.17 5.68 4.78
CA ARG A 41 1.11 6.75 4.40
C ARG A 41 2.20 6.18 3.52
N VAL A 42 2.40 6.78 2.36
CA VAL A 42 3.44 6.39 1.39
C VAL A 42 4.51 7.45 1.38
N PHE A 43 5.76 7.02 1.56
CA PHE A 43 6.92 7.90 1.53
C PHE A 43 7.80 7.48 0.36
N LEU A 44 8.11 8.43 -0.53
CA LEU A 44 8.98 8.23 -1.67
C LEU A 44 10.17 9.19 -1.56
N PRO A 45 11.39 8.75 -1.94
CA PRO A 45 12.53 9.65 -2.01
C PRO A 45 12.32 10.69 -3.13
N ILE A 46 12.66 11.95 -2.86
CA ILE A 46 12.55 13.06 -3.83
C ILE A 46 13.47 12.83 -5.04
N THR A 47 14.63 12.23 -4.79
CA THR A 47 15.60 11.85 -5.81
C THR A 47 15.90 10.37 -5.70
N GLN A 48 15.75 9.65 -6.80
CA GLN A 48 16.27 8.29 -6.90
C GLN A 48 17.72 8.41 -7.34
N SER A 49 18.66 8.11 -6.44
CA SER A 49 20.06 8.05 -6.82
C SER A 49 20.20 6.93 -7.84
N GLN A 50 20.39 7.30 -9.11
CA GLN A 50 20.75 6.34 -10.15
C GLN A 50 22.12 5.78 -9.79
N ARG A 51 22.21 4.45 -9.68
CA ARG A 51 23.50 3.76 -9.78
C ARG A 51 23.78 3.45 -11.22
#